data_AF-A0A179FU85-F1
#
_entry.id   AF-A0A179FU85-F1
#
_cell.length_a   1.000
_cell.length_b   1.000
_cell.length_c   1.000
_cell.angle_alpha   90.00
_cell.angle_beta   90.00
_cell.angle_gamma   90.00
#
_symmetry.space_group_name_H-M   'P 1'
#
loop_
_entity.id
_entity.type
_entity.pdbx_description
1 polymer ?
#
loop_
_entity_poly.entity_id
_entity_poly.type
_entity_poly.pdbx_seq_one_letter_code
_entity_poly.pdbx_strand_id
1 'polypeptide(L)'
;MFSREGFTLDVVAGAVRNWVLTPTTTLPLALGLTWEPLFSRLIQRVSTDRAKAIRSRVYWLAAASFILALNDQLNRQSANNWVSDSRWNWDDEIVVVTGGSSGIGASVCQRLIAKNPRTRIIIIDYVPLSWTPPRGARVYYYECDLSDAYAIKLVCDRIKVEVGHPTVLFNNAGLARGSTVMEGTSNDVQLTLKTNLIAPFLLVKEFLPEMVRRDHGHILNTGSMSSVISAPTIVDYSASKAGLTALHEGLQLELKSLHRAPRVRLTLGIFGFIRTPLFTGKTNESNFVTPLLNVETVSEKLVEAVYSGYGGTIYLPGVMRYITALKGGPEWFFRRIRERSLRVDYDFHRQQHRYDKETGKRIGAALEPLE
;
A
#
# COMPACT_ATOMS: atom_id res chain seq x y z
N MET A 1 -21.62 -5.01 -0.13
CA MET A 1 -20.74 -6.21 -0.16
C MET A 1 -20.01 -6.24 1.18
N PHE A 2 -20.09 -7.33 1.94
CA PHE A 2 -19.38 -7.44 3.21
C PHE A 2 -17.87 -7.47 2.96
N SER A 3 -17.07 -6.94 3.90
CA SER A 3 -15.62 -6.97 3.85
C SER A 3 -15.09 -8.40 3.70
N ARG A 4 -14.07 -8.61 2.86
CA ARG A 4 -13.46 -9.94 2.64
C ARG A 4 -12.77 -10.46 3.91
N GLU A 5 -12.41 -9.55 4.80
CA GLU A 5 -11.77 -9.79 6.09
C GLU A 5 -12.79 -10.09 7.21
N GLY A 6 -14.09 -10.07 6.89
CA GLY A 6 -15.17 -10.24 7.86
C GLY A 6 -15.50 -8.98 8.65
N PHE A 7 -16.01 -9.13 9.87
CA PHE A 7 -16.35 -8.00 10.73
C PHE A 7 -15.12 -7.51 11.51
N THR A 8 -14.57 -6.37 11.10
CA THR A 8 -13.34 -5.80 11.64
C THR A 8 -13.55 -4.37 12.15
N LEU A 9 -12.61 -3.85 12.93
CA LEU A 9 -12.60 -2.47 13.41
C LEU A 9 -12.62 -1.48 12.25
N ASP A 10 -11.95 -1.80 11.13
CA ASP A 10 -11.99 -1.00 9.91
C ASP A 10 -13.40 -0.93 9.31
N VAL A 11 -14.18 -2.00 9.37
CA VAL A 11 -15.59 -1.98 8.92
C VAL A 11 -16.42 -1.05 9.80
N VAL A 12 -16.25 -1.14 11.13
CA VAL A 12 -16.96 -0.27 12.09
C VAL A 12 -16.53 1.19 11.91
N ALA A 13 -15.22 1.45 11.93
CA ALA A 13 -14.66 2.78 11.78
C ALA A 13 -15.01 3.39 10.41
N GLY A 14 -14.98 2.60 9.34
CA GLY A 14 -15.40 2.99 8.00
C GLY A 14 -16.90 3.32 7.93
N ALA A 15 -17.76 2.52 8.58
CA ALA A 15 -19.19 2.81 8.66
C ALA A 15 -19.45 4.12 9.43
N VAL A 16 -18.82 4.31 10.59
CA VAL A 16 -18.92 5.57 11.35
C VAL A 16 -18.41 6.74 10.51
N ARG A 17 -17.27 6.59 9.84
CA ARG A 17 -16.67 7.62 8.99
C ARG A 17 -17.58 8.01 7.83
N ASN A 18 -18.19 7.04 7.15
CA ASN A 18 -18.94 7.26 5.91
C ASN A 18 -20.42 7.60 6.14
N TRP A 19 -21.01 7.23 7.28
CA TRP A 19 -22.43 7.49 7.56
C TRP A 19 -22.63 8.61 8.57
N VAL A 20 -21.87 8.58 9.67
CA VAL A 20 -22.06 9.50 10.80
C VAL A 20 -21.17 10.72 10.67
N LEU A 21 -19.93 10.56 10.19
CA LEU A 21 -18.92 11.62 10.12
C LEU A 21 -18.68 12.12 8.70
N THR A 22 -19.75 12.26 7.91
CA THR A 22 -19.68 12.74 6.53
C THR A 22 -20.28 14.13 6.40
N PRO A 23 -19.57 15.11 5.79
CA PRO A 23 -20.09 16.46 5.62
C PRO A 23 -21.39 16.51 4.82
N THR A 24 -21.56 15.64 3.82
CA THR A 24 -22.75 15.62 2.95
C THR A 24 -24.04 15.26 3.68
N THR A 25 -23.96 14.54 4.81
CA THR A 25 -25.12 14.23 5.64
C THR A 25 -25.24 15.18 6.82
N THR A 26 -24.12 15.45 7.51
CA THR A 26 -24.12 16.23 8.75
C THR A 26 -24.30 17.73 8.55
N LEU A 27 -23.77 18.33 7.47
CA LEU A 27 -23.91 19.77 7.23
C LEU A 27 -25.35 20.15 6.86
N PRO A 28 -26.07 19.47 5.94
CA PRO A 28 -27.47 19.77 5.68
C PRO A 28 -28.35 19.57 6.91
N LEU A 29 -28.09 18.55 7.72
CA LEU A 29 -28.80 18.36 8.99
C LEU A 29 -28.56 19.52 9.95
N ALA A 30 -27.31 19.95 10.14
CA ALA A 30 -27.00 21.13 10.95
C ALA A 30 -27.70 22.40 10.43
N LEU A 31 -27.66 22.64 9.13
CA LEU A 31 -28.34 23.78 8.49
C LEU A 31 -29.87 23.69 8.62
N GLY A 32 -30.46 22.49 8.57
CA GLY A 32 -31.90 22.32 8.82
C GLY A 32 -32.30 22.70 10.26
N LEU A 33 -31.43 22.41 11.23
CA LEU A 33 -31.67 22.72 12.65
C LEU A 33 -31.42 24.21 13.00
N THR A 34 -30.76 24.99 12.13
CA THR A 34 -30.71 26.47 12.30
C THR A 34 -32.02 27.13 11.86
N TRP A 35 -32.87 26.45 11.09
CA TRP A 35 -34.14 26.99 10.63
C TRP A 35 -35.24 26.77 11.69
N GLU A 36 -35.47 27.81 12.52
CA GLU A 36 -36.37 27.75 13.69
C GLU A 36 -37.80 27.21 13.39
N PRO A 37 -38.49 27.55 12.28
CA PRO A 37 -39.78 26.97 11.95
C PRO A 37 -39.76 25.45 11.75
N LEU A 38 -38.69 24.92 11.14
CA LEU A 38 -38.52 23.48 10.95
C LEU A 38 -38.11 22.81 12.26
N PHE A 39 -37.16 23.41 12.98
CA PHE A 39 -36.66 22.88 14.24
C PHE A 39 -37.77 22.77 15.28
N SER A 40 -38.54 23.84 15.47
CA SER A 40 -39.68 23.87 16.39
C SER A 40 -40.73 22.81 16.08
N ARG A 41 -41.03 22.55 14.79
CA ARG A 41 -41.92 21.45 14.35
C ARG A 41 -41.36 20.06 14.69
N LEU A 42 -40.05 19.85 14.53
CA LEU A 42 -39.40 18.57 14.80
C LEU A 42 -39.34 18.21 16.29
N ILE A 43 -39.26 19.20 17.17
CA ILE A 43 -39.08 19.00 18.61
C ILE A 43 -40.37 19.17 19.43
N GLN A 44 -41.55 19.33 18.80
CA GLN A 44 -42.82 19.59 19.52
C GLN A 44 -43.14 18.59 20.64
N ARG A 45 -42.62 17.36 20.55
CA ARG A 45 -42.82 16.27 21.52
C ARG A 45 -41.63 16.05 22.46
N VAL A 46 -40.63 16.93 22.44
CA VAL A 46 -39.36 16.79 23.15
C VAL A 46 -39.16 17.99 24.09
N SER A 47 -38.65 17.76 25.30
CA SER A 47 -38.35 18.85 26.23
C SER A 47 -37.32 19.82 25.65
N THR A 48 -37.41 21.09 26.01
CA THR A 48 -36.52 22.16 25.54
C THR A 48 -35.04 21.86 25.80
N ASP A 49 -34.72 21.24 26.93
CA ASP A 49 -33.33 20.88 27.27
C ASP A 49 -32.79 19.76 26.39
N ARG A 50 -33.62 18.73 26.11
CA ARG A 50 -33.26 17.67 25.18
C ARG A 50 -33.10 18.22 23.75
N ALA A 51 -33.96 19.14 23.33
CA ALA A 51 -33.85 19.79 22.02
C ALA A 51 -32.54 20.59 21.87
N LYS A 52 -32.18 21.40 22.87
CA LYS A 52 -30.89 22.12 22.90
C LYS A 52 -29.70 21.15 22.85
N ALA A 53 -29.76 20.05 23.60
CA ALA A 53 -28.71 19.03 23.61
C ALA A 53 -28.57 18.33 22.24
N ILE A 54 -29.68 17.96 21.59
CA ILE A 54 -29.68 17.37 20.25
C ILE A 54 -29.03 18.34 19.25
N ARG A 55 -29.47 19.60 19.23
CA ARG A 55 -28.92 20.63 18.34
C ARG A 55 -27.42 20.80 18.53
N SER A 56 -26.96 20.92 19.77
CA SER A 56 -25.53 21.02 20.10
C SER A 56 -24.73 19.81 19.59
N ARG A 57 -25.24 18.59 19.80
CA ARG A 57 -24.58 17.36 19.33
C ARG A 57 -24.48 17.31 17.80
N VAL A 58 -25.53 17.70 17.09
CA VAL A 58 -25.51 17.74 15.61
C VAL A 58 -24.50 18.76 15.09
N TYR A 59 -24.39 19.93 15.72
CA TYR A 59 -23.36 20.91 15.36
C TYR A 59 -21.94 20.39 15.61
N TRP A 60 -21.69 19.74 16.76
CA TRP A 60 -20.39 19.11 17.02
C TRP A 60 -20.05 18.00 16.02
N LEU A 61 -21.03 17.18 15.63
CA LEU A 61 -20.86 16.15 14.59
C LEU A 61 -20.56 16.76 13.22
N ALA A 62 -21.27 17.83 12.85
CA ALA A 62 -21.04 18.55 11.60
C ALA A 62 -19.65 19.20 11.56
N ALA A 63 -19.24 19.84 12.66
CA ALA A 63 -17.90 20.40 12.80
C ALA A 63 -16.81 19.32 12.69
N ALA A 64 -16.96 18.20 13.41
CA ALA A 64 -16.02 17.08 13.33
C ALA A 64 -15.95 16.49 11.92
N SER A 65 -17.10 16.32 11.26
CA SER A 65 -17.17 15.82 9.89
C SER A 65 -16.45 16.73 8.91
N PHE A 66 -16.67 18.04 9.02
CA PHE A 66 -15.99 19.05 8.21
C PHE A 66 -14.48 19.04 8.44
N ILE A 67 -14.03 19.04 9.70
CA ILE A 67 -12.60 18.99 10.05
C ILE A 67 -11.93 17.76 9.44
N LEU A 68 -12.54 16.59 9.59
CA LEU A 68 -11.98 15.35 9.06
C LEU A 68 -11.95 15.35 7.52
N ALA A 69 -13.00 15.86 6.86
CA ALA A 69 -13.03 15.96 5.40
C ALA A 69 -12.03 16.99 4.86
N LEU A 70 -11.88 18.13 5.55
CA LEU A 70 -10.86 19.11 5.25
C LEU A 70 -9.47 18.51 5.39
N ASN A 71 -9.21 17.77 6.48
CA ASN A 71 -7.96 17.06 6.70
C ASN A 71 -7.66 16.05 5.56
N ASP A 72 -8.64 15.25 5.13
CA ASP A 72 -8.44 14.31 4.03
C ASP A 72 -8.16 15.04 2.70
N GLN A 73 -8.82 16.17 2.46
CA GLN A 73 -8.53 17.03 1.32
C GLN A 73 -7.12 17.62 1.38
N LEU A 74 -6.70 18.14 2.53
CA LEU A 74 -5.36 18.69 2.74
C LEU A 74 -4.28 17.62 2.56
N ASN A 75 -4.50 16.41 3.09
CA ASN A 75 -3.59 15.27 2.89
C ASN A 75 -3.45 14.93 1.41
N ARG A 76 -4.59 14.81 0.70
CA ARG A 76 -4.58 14.55 -0.75
C ARG A 76 -3.84 15.64 -1.49
N GLN A 77 -4.15 16.91 -1.25
CA GLN A 77 -3.51 18.00 -1.99
C GLN A 77 -2.02 18.12 -1.68
N SER A 78 -1.63 17.97 -0.41
CA SER A 78 -0.24 17.99 0.03
C SER A 78 0.57 16.89 -0.63
N ALA A 79 0.07 15.65 -0.63
CA ALA A 79 0.73 14.51 -1.28
C ALA A 79 0.87 14.68 -2.80
N ASN A 80 0.04 15.54 -3.40
CA ASN A 80 -0.07 15.74 -4.84
C ASN A 80 0.35 17.14 -5.28
N ASN A 81 1.16 17.83 -4.48
CA ASN A 81 1.72 19.13 -4.82
C ASN A 81 0.68 20.18 -5.24
N TRP A 82 -0.57 20.05 -4.80
CA TRP A 82 -1.69 20.92 -5.15
C TRP A 82 -1.98 21.01 -6.65
N VAL A 83 -1.53 20.02 -7.43
CA VAL A 83 -1.77 19.92 -8.87
C VAL A 83 -2.52 18.64 -9.20
N SER A 84 -3.31 18.67 -10.26
CA SER A 84 -3.90 17.49 -10.89
C SER A 84 -3.18 17.15 -12.19
N ASP A 85 -3.34 15.91 -12.66
CA ASP A 85 -2.91 15.51 -13.99
C ASP A 85 -4.10 14.90 -14.73
N SER A 86 -4.58 15.58 -15.77
CA SER A 86 -5.70 15.12 -16.60
C SER A 86 -5.25 14.38 -17.86
N ARG A 87 -3.93 14.16 -18.04
CA ARG A 87 -3.36 13.54 -19.24
C ARG A 87 -3.33 12.01 -19.21
N TRP A 88 -3.72 11.38 -18.10
CA TRP A 88 -3.77 9.93 -17.97
C TRP A 88 -4.64 9.31 -19.06
N ASN A 89 -4.03 8.47 -19.89
CA ASN A 89 -4.72 7.66 -20.88
C ASN A 89 -4.25 6.21 -20.78
N TRP A 90 -5.07 5.37 -20.16
CA TRP A 90 -4.75 3.96 -19.87
C TRP A 90 -4.43 3.10 -21.10
N ASP A 91 -4.77 3.55 -22.32
CA ASP A 91 -4.36 2.88 -23.55
C ASP A 91 -2.88 3.14 -23.92
N ASP A 92 -2.34 4.25 -23.43
CA ASP A 92 -0.96 4.69 -23.67
C ASP A 92 -0.04 4.35 -22.50
N GLU A 93 -0.59 4.12 -21.30
CA GLU A 93 0.19 3.82 -20.11
C GLU A 93 0.97 2.50 -20.20
N ILE A 94 2.16 2.51 -19.59
CA ILE A 94 3.06 1.35 -19.50
C ILE A 94 3.35 1.13 -18.01
N VAL A 95 2.86 0.00 -17.48
CA VAL A 95 2.90 -0.32 -16.06
C VAL A 95 3.90 -1.44 -15.80
N VAL A 96 4.96 -1.16 -15.06
CA VAL A 96 5.90 -2.18 -14.56
C VAL A 96 5.45 -2.66 -13.19
N VAL A 97 5.35 -3.97 -13.01
CA VAL A 97 5.05 -4.63 -11.73
C VAL A 97 6.15 -5.63 -11.41
N THR A 98 6.88 -5.36 -10.34
CA THR A 98 7.85 -6.32 -9.79
C THR A 98 7.14 -7.35 -8.91
N GLY A 99 7.56 -8.62 -8.96
CA GLY A 99 6.89 -9.68 -8.19
C GLY A 99 5.48 -9.96 -8.71
N GLY A 100 5.25 -9.78 -10.02
CA GLY A 100 3.94 -9.90 -10.67
C GLY A 100 3.52 -11.35 -10.97
N SER A 101 4.37 -12.33 -10.71
CA SER A 101 4.08 -13.73 -11.00
C SER A 101 3.14 -14.37 -9.97
N SER A 102 3.05 -13.83 -8.75
CA SER A 102 2.16 -14.36 -7.69
C SER A 102 1.69 -13.29 -6.70
N GLY A 103 0.81 -13.68 -5.75
CA GLY A 103 0.41 -12.84 -4.62
C GLY A 103 -0.19 -11.48 -5.03
N ILE A 104 0.23 -10.42 -4.33
CA ILE A 104 -0.27 -9.05 -4.55
C ILE A 104 0.02 -8.58 -5.98
N GLY A 105 1.23 -8.80 -6.49
CA GLY A 105 1.63 -8.36 -7.82
C GLY A 105 0.80 -9.00 -8.92
N ALA A 106 0.55 -10.31 -8.84
CA ALA A 106 -0.35 -11.01 -9.77
C ALA A 106 -1.76 -10.44 -9.73
N SER A 107 -2.32 -10.23 -8.53
CA SER A 107 -3.66 -9.68 -8.36
C SER A 107 -3.77 -8.24 -8.88
N VAL A 108 -2.72 -7.41 -8.70
CA VAL A 108 -2.63 -6.08 -9.31
C VAL A 108 -2.65 -6.19 -10.84
N CYS A 109 -1.82 -7.05 -11.43
CA CYS A 109 -1.77 -7.25 -12.89
C CYS A 109 -3.15 -7.66 -13.45
N GLN A 110 -3.78 -8.68 -12.85
CA GLN A 110 -5.10 -9.16 -13.27
C GLN A 110 -6.17 -8.08 -13.18
N ARG A 111 -6.15 -7.24 -12.12
CA ARG A 111 -7.07 -6.12 -11.96
C ARG A 111 -6.83 -4.99 -12.96
N LEU A 112 -5.56 -4.70 -13.30
CA LEU A 112 -5.22 -3.73 -14.33
C LEU A 112 -5.76 -4.19 -15.70
N ILE A 113 -5.58 -5.46 -16.04
CA ILE A 113 -6.12 -6.07 -17.28
C ILE A 113 -7.64 -6.00 -17.30
N ALA A 114 -8.30 -6.35 -16.18
CA ALA A 114 -9.76 -6.32 -16.08
C ALA A 114 -10.33 -4.90 -16.20
N LYS A 115 -9.60 -3.87 -15.75
CA LYS A 115 -10.02 -2.47 -15.90
C LYS A 115 -9.79 -1.94 -17.32
N ASN A 116 -8.63 -2.22 -17.90
CA ASN A 116 -8.36 -1.88 -19.29
C ASN A 116 -7.37 -2.88 -19.92
N PRO A 117 -7.84 -3.77 -20.82
CA PRO A 117 -7.00 -4.79 -21.45
C PRO A 117 -5.97 -4.22 -22.43
N ARG A 118 -6.09 -2.94 -22.84
CA ARG A 118 -5.13 -2.26 -23.71
C ARG A 118 -3.90 -1.72 -22.96
N THR A 119 -3.97 -1.62 -21.63
CA THR A 119 -2.84 -1.22 -20.78
C THR A 119 -1.67 -2.18 -21.01
N ARG A 120 -0.47 -1.64 -21.26
CA ARG A 120 0.74 -2.47 -21.39
C ARG A 120 1.26 -2.77 -19.98
N ILE A 121 1.29 -4.05 -19.61
CA ILE A 121 1.73 -4.49 -18.29
C ILE A 121 3.01 -5.30 -18.45
N ILE A 122 4.06 -4.83 -17.80
CA ILE A 122 5.38 -5.46 -17.76
C ILE A 122 5.54 -6.10 -16.38
N ILE A 123 5.84 -7.39 -16.36
CA ILE A 123 6.09 -8.14 -15.14
C ILE A 123 7.58 -8.44 -15.07
N ILE A 124 8.21 -8.01 -13.98
CA ILE A 124 9.61 -8.36 -13.67
C ILE A 124 9.57 -9.30 -12.46
N ASP A 125 9.97 -10.54 -12.66
CA ASP A 125 10.00 -11.54 -11.59
C ASP A 125 11.11 -12.56 -11.86
N TYR A 126 11.54 -13.28 -10.83
CA TYR A 126 12.50 -14.37 -10.97
C TYR A 126 11.80 -15.70 -11.27
N VAL A 127 10.51 -15.83 -10.92
CA VAL A 127 9.73 -17.05 -11.12
C VAL A 127 8.70 -16.89 -12.24
N PRO A 128 8.36 -17.97 -12.97
CA PRO A 128 7.34 -17.92 -14.01
C PRO A 128 5.96 -17.53 -13.45
N LEU A 129 5.11 -16.97 -14.32
CA LEU A 129 3.75 -16.57 -13.96
C LEU A 129 2.94 -17.75 -13.41
N SER A 130 2.29 -17.57 -12.26
CA SER A 130 1.38 -18.59 -11.70
C SER A 130 -0.05 -18.49 -12.28
N TRP A 131 -0.24 -17.66 -13.30
CA TRP A 131 -1.52 -17.34 -13.90
C TRP A 131 -1.33 -17.04 -15.39
N THR A 132 -2.37 -17.27 -16.18
CA THR A 132 -2.34 -17.08 -17.62
C THR A 132 -3.02 -15.76 -17.99
N PRO A 133 -2.31 -14.80 -18.62
CA PRO A 133 -2.94 -13.61 -19.16
C PRO A 133 -4.05 -13.97 -20.15
N PRO A 134 -5.22 -13.28 -20.11
CA PRO A 134 -6.29 -13.53 -21.06
C PRO A 134 -5.83 -13.16 -22.48
N ARG A 135 -6.35 -13.87 -23.49
CA ARG A 135 -5.99 -13.65 -24.89
C ARG A 135 -6.26 -12.19 -25.27
N GLY A 136 -5.26 -11.54 -25.88
CA GLY A 136 -5.35 -10.14 -26.32
C GLY A 136 -4.91 -9.10 -25.28
N ALA A 137 -4.66 -9.49 -24.03
CA ALA A 137 -4.03 -8.60 -23.06
C ALA A 137 -2.56 -8.33 -23.43
N ARG A 138 -2.10 -7.09 -23.24
CA ARG A 138 -0.72 -6.68 -23.52
C ARG A 138 0.17 -6.90 -22.31
N VAL A 139 0.49 -8.16 -22.02
CA VAL A 139 1.34 -8.55 -20.89
C VAL A 139 2.70 -9.02 -21.40
N TYR A 140 3.77 -8.45 -20.84
CA TYR A 140 5.16 -8.77 -21.15
C TYR A 140 5.83 -9.29 -19.87
N TYR A 141 6.46 -10.45 -19.94
CA TYR A 141 7.17 -11.04 -18.80
C TYR A 141 8.68 -10.99 -19.05
N TYR A 142 9.42 -10.52 -18.06
CA TYR A 142 10.87 -10.52 -18.05
C TYR A 142 11.36 -11.24 -16.79
N GLU A 143 12.08 -12.33 -17.01
CA GLU A 143 12.78 -13.03 -15.93
C GLU A 143 13.97 -12.19 -15.48
N CYS A 144 14.02 -11.82 -14.20
CA CYS A 144 15.11 -11.05 -13.62
C CYS A 144 15.23 -11.31 -12.12
N ASP A 145 16.45 -11.62 -11.69
CA ASP A 145 16.81 -11.63 -10.26
C ASP A 145 17.04 -10.19 -9.80
N LEU A 146 16.11 -9.67 -8.99
CA LEU A 146 16.19 -8.32 -8.45
C LEU A 146 17.28 -8.15 -7.36
N SER A 147 17.97 -9.21 -6.96
CA SER A 147 19.17 -9.08 -6.11
C SER A 147 20.43 -8.71 -6.90
N ASP A 148 20.37 -8.77 -8.24
CA ASP A 148 21.48 -8.44 -9.15
C ASP A 148 21.27 -7.08 -9.83
N ALA A 149 22.11 -6.11 -9.47
CA ALA A 149 22.06 -4.75 -10.02
C ALA A 149 22.35 -4.69 -11.53
N TYR A 150 23.19 -5.58 -12.05
CA TYR A 150 23.48 -5.64 -13.48
C TYR A 150 22.30 -6.21 -14.27
N ALA A 151 21.68 -7.27 -13.74
CA ALA A 151 20.46 -7.84 -14.32
C ALA A 151 19.33 -6.81 -14.37
N ILE A 152 19.13 -6.02 -13.30
CA ILE A 152 18.15 -4.91 -13.26
C ILE A 152 18.41 -3.92 -14.40
N LYS A 153 19.66 -3.49 -14.58
CA LYS A 153 20.00 -2.54 -15.64
C LYS A 153 19.66 -3.11 -17.03
N LEU A 154 20.09 -4.34 -17.31
CA LEU A 154 19.85 -4.99 -18.60
C LEU A 154 18.36 -5.16 -18.90
N VAL A 155 17.56 -5.60 -17.92
CA VAL A 155 16.12 -5.76 -18.13
C VAL A 155 15.42 -4.42 -18.34
N CYS A 156 15.84 -3.36 -17.64
CA CYS A 156 15.29 -2.02 -17.85
C CYS A 156 15.63 -1.50 -19.24
N ASP A 157 16.87 -1.66 -19.71
CA ASP A 157 17.30 -1.26 -21.05
C ASP A 157 16.49 -2.01 -22.12
N ARG A 158 16.29 -3.32 -21.95
CA ARG A 158 15.46 -4.14 -22.83
C ARG A 158 14.00 -3.69 -22.87
N ILE A 159 13.39 -3.41 -21.70
CA ILE A 159 12.02 -2.89 -21.59
C ILE A 159 11.85 -1.58 -22.37
N LYS A 160 12.79 -0.64 -22.19
CA LYS A 160 12.76 0.68 -22.85
C LYS A 160 12.76 0.54 -24.38
N VAL A 161 13.48 -0.46 -24.91
CA VAL A 161 13.57 -0.73 -26.36
C VAL A 161 12.35 -1.49 -26.88
N GLU A 162 11.92 -2.56 -26.19
CA GLU A 162 10.91 -3.49 -26.71
C GLU A 162 9.47 -2.99 -26.49
N VAL A 163 9.20 -2.30 -25.38
CA VAL A 163 7.85 -1.88 -24.98
C VAL A 163 7.73 -0.36 -24.95
N GLY A 164 8.77 0.33 -24.47
CA GLY A 164 8.83 1.78 -24.33
C GLY A 164 9.09 2.21 -22.89
N HIS A 165 8.90 3.50 -22.62
CA HIS A 165 9.19 4.08 -21.31
C HIS A 165 8.02 3.90 -20.33
N PRO A 166 8.23 3.21 -19.18
CA PRO A 166 7.20 3.05 -18.17
C PRO A 166 6.69 4.39 -17.63
N THR A 167 5.37 4.49 -17.45
CA THR A 167 4.71 5.60 -16.77
C THR A 167 4.30 5.25 -15.35
N VAL A 168 4.17 3.95 -15.04
CA VAL A 168 3.87 3.46 -13.69
C VAL A 168 4.88 2.39 -13.27
N LEU A 169 5.37 2.47 -12.03
CA LEU A 169 6.24 1.47 -11.43
C LEU A 169 5.67 0.99 -10.10
N PHE A 170 5.36 -0.30 -9.99
CA PHE A 170 5.03 -0.99 -8.75
C PHE A 170 6.26 -1.74 -8.23
N ASN A 171 6.94 -1.16 -7.23
CA ASN A 171 7.95 -1.81 -6.41
C ASN A 171 7.25 -2.71 -5.37
N ASN A 172 6.86 -3.91 -5.80
CA ASN A 172 6.11 -4.87 -5.03
C ASN A 172 6.92 -6.12 -4.66
N ALA A 173 7.92 -6.51 -5.46
CA ALA A 173 8.75 -7.67 -5.15
C ALA A 173 9.37 -7.55 -3.75
N GLY A 174 9.43 -8.67 -3.05
CA GLY A 174 10.13 -8.75 -1.80
C GLY A 174 10.11 -10.14 -1.18
N LEU A 175 10.97 -10.33 -0.20
CA LEU A 175 11.14 -11.58 0.53
C LEU A 175 11.43 -11.32 2.02
N ALA A 176 11.16 -12.33 2.85
CA ALA A 176 11.50 -12.37 4.26
C ALA A 176 12.02 -13.77 4.61
N ARG A 177 13.09 -13.87 5.41
CA ARG A 177 13.78 -15.14 5.69
C ARG A 177 13.40 -15.77 7.02
N GLY A 178 13.01 -14.95 8.01
CA GLY A 178 12.68 -15.43 9.35
C GLY A 178 13.89 -15.99 10.08
N SER A 179 14.79 -15.13 10.56
CA SER A 179 15.90 -15.52 11.42
C SER A 179 16.26 -14.40 12.38
N THR A 180 16.79 -14.74 13.55
CA THR A 180 17.30 -13.72 14.49
C THR A 180 18.55 -13.06 13.90
N VAL A 181 18.92 -11.87 14.41
CA VAL A 181 20.16 -11.19 13.99
C VAL A 181 21.40 -12.02 14.33
N MET A 182 21.32 -12.87 15.37
CA MET A 182 22.45 -13.72 15.79
C MET A 182 22.60 -14.96 14.91
N GLU A 183 21.50 -15.51 14.38
CA GLU A 183 21.50 -16.77 13.63
C GLU A 183 21.46 -16.57 12.11
N GLY A 184 20.94 -15.42 11.66
CA GLY A 184 20.78 -15.11 10.24
C GLY A 184 22.11 -14.97 9.52
N THR A 185 22.20 -15.54 8.31
CA THR A 185 23.43 -15.46 7.52
C THR A 185 23.60 -14.06 6.91
N SER A 186 24.84 -13.66 6.65
CA SER A 186 25.11 -12.41 5.92
C SER A 186 24.52 -12.41 4.50
N ASN A 187 24.45 -13.58 3.86
CA ASN A 187 23.84 -13.74 2.54
C ASN A 187 22.33 -13.49 2.58
N ASP A 188 21.63 -14.02 3.59
CA ASP A 188 20.19 -13.79 3.77
C ASP A 188 19.88 -12.31 3.98
N VAL A 189 20.63 -11.65 4.87
CA VAL A 189 20.46 -10.21 5.14
C VAL A 189 20.73 -9.39 3.87
N GLN A 190 21.81 -9.68 3.15
CA GLN A 190 22.11 -9.00 1.89
C GLN A 190 21.02 -9.23 0.85
N LEU A 191 20.51 -10.45 0.73
CA LEU A 191 19.48 -10.78 -0.24
C LEU A 191 18.16 -10.05 0.07
N THR A 192 17.76 -9.99 1.34
CA THR A 192 16.61 -9.20 1.80
C THR A 192 16.79 -7.72 1.47
N LEU A 193 17.94 -7.12 1.82
CA LEU A 193 18.21 -5.70 1.55
C LEU A 193 18.29 -5.40 0.04
N LYS A 194 18.98 -6.26 -0.73
CA LYS A 194 19.12 -6.08 -2.18
C LYS A 194 17.76 -6.11 -2.87
N THR A 195 16.92 -7.09 -2.55
CA THR A 195 15.61 -7.27 -3.20
C THR A 195 14.60 -6.23 -2.72
N ASN A 196 14.48 -6.00 -1.41
CA ASN A 196 13.39 -5.20 -0.84
C ASN A 196 13.68 -3.69 -0.83
N LEU A 197 14.95 -3.28 -0.95
CA LEU A 197 15.38 -1.89 -0.82
C LEU A 197 16.23 -1.43 -2.00
N ILE A 198 17.36 -2.09 -2.28
CA ILE A 198 18.27 -1.62 -3.34
C ILE A 198 17.63 -1.74 -4.72
N ALA A 199 16.89 -2.80 -5.02
CA ALA A 199 16.20 -2.96 -6.30
C ALA A 199 15.19 -1.82 -6.57
N PRO A 200 14.30 -1.44 -5.63
CA PRO A 200 13.50 -0.22 -5.77
C PRO A 200 14.31 1.05 -6.11
N PHE A 201 15.46 1.29 -5.44
CA PHE A 201 16.33 2.42 -5.78
C PHE A 201 16.81 2.36 -7.23
N LEU A 202 17.26 1.19 -7.68
CA LEU A 202 17.80 1.00 -9.03
C LEU A 202 16.71 1.10 -10.11
N LEU A 203 15.53 0.54 -9.87
CA LEU A 203 14.39 0.63 -10.79
C LEU A 203 13.89 2.07 -10.91
N VAL A 204 13.82 2.80 -9.80
CA VAL A 204 13.54 4.25 -9.82
C VAL A 204 14.61 4.96 -10.63
N LYS A 205 15.90 4.71 -10.39
CA LYS A 205 16.99 5.33 -11.16
C LYS A 205 16.86 5.10 -12.67
N GLU A 206 16.42 3.93 -13.10
CA GLU A 206 16.28 3.58 -14.51
C GLU A 206 15.03 4.18 -15.19
N PHE A 207 13.90 4.28 -14.49
CA PHE A 207 12.62 4.71 -15.09
C PHE A 207 12.22 6.17 -14.77
N LEU A 208 12.68 6.72 -13.66
CA LEU A 208 12.35 8.08 -13.21
C LEU A 208 12.75 9.19 -14.20
N PRO A 209 13.91 9.14 -14.90
CA PRO A 209 14.33 10.25 -15.76
C PRO A 209 13.29 10.64 -16.81
N GLU A 210 12.65 9.67 -17.44
CA GLU A 210 11.62 9.94 -18.45
C GLU A 210 10.31 10.42 -17.83
N MET A 211 9.92 9.89 -16.66
CA MET A 211 8.75 10.37 -15.92
C MET A 211 8.92 11.85 -15.55
N VAL A 212 10.11 12.23 -15.08
CA VAL A 212 10.48 13.63 -14.79
C VAL A 212 10.46 14.48 -16.05
N ARG A 213 11.07 14.01 -17.14
CA ARG A 213 11.10 14.75 -18.42
C ARG A 213 9.70 15.06 -18.95
N ARG A 214 8.75 14.14 -18.76
CA ARG A 214 7.34 14.31 -19.17
C ARG A 214 6.48 15.01 -18.12
N ASP A 215 7.02 15.21 -16.91
CA ASP A 215 6.28 15.53 -15.69
C ASP A 215 5.01 14.66 -15.59
N HIS A 216 5.17 13.35 -15.73
CA HIS A 216 4.07 12.40 -15.76
C HIS A 216 4.56 11.01 -15.36
N GLY A 217 3.93 10.45 -14.33
CA GLY A 217 4.16 9.07 -13.92
C GLY A 217 3.68 8.79 -12.50
N HIS A 218 3.76 7.54 -12.08
CA HIS A 218 3.36 7.11 -10.73
C HIS A 218 4.22 5.97 -10.22
N ILE A 219 4.91 6.18 -9.09
CA ILE A 219 5.70 5.15 -8.41
C ILE A 219 4.96 4.68 -7.17
N LEU A 220 4.75 3.37 -7.06
CA LEU A 220 4.07 2.72 -5.95
C LEU A 220 5.06 1.79 -5.23
N ASN A 221 5.21 2.00 -3.92
CA ASN A 221 6.08 1.18 -3.08
C ASN A 221 5.22 0.33 -2.12
N THR A 222 5.40 -0.99 -2.17
CA THR A 222 4.78 -1.93 -1.22
C THR A 222 5.61 -1.99 0.06
N GLY A 223 5.28 -1.12 1.00
CA GLY A 223 5.81 -1.11 2.36
C GLY A 223 5.16 -2.15 3.26
N SER A 224 5.33 -1.98 4.57
CA SER A 224 4.80 -2.91 5.58
C SER A 224 4.69 -2.21 6.93
N MET A 225 3.76 -2.65 7.78
CA MET A 225 3.72 -2.26 9.20
C MET A 225 5.01 -2.57 9.95
N SER A 226 5.82 -3.53 9.47
CA SER A 226 7.16 -3.81 9.99
C SER A 226 8.15 -2.64 9.84
N SER A 227 7.88 -1.68 8.97
CA SER A 227 8.65 -0.42 8.88
C SER A 227 8.44 0.50 10.11
N VAL A 228 7.33 0.31 10.83
CA VAL A 228 6.94 1.12 11.99
C VAL A 228 7.08 0.31 13.29
N ILE A 229 6.64 -0.94 13.26
CA ILE A 229 6.66 -1.89 14.38
C ILE A 229 7.45 -3.11 13.93
N SER A 230 8.75 -3.12 14.21
CA SER A 230 9.60 -4.29 13.98
C SER A 230 9.25 -5.40 14.96
N ALA A 231 9.33 -6.64 14.51
CA ALA A 231 9.18 -7.82 15.35
C ALA A 231 10.47 -8.65 15.38
N PRO A 232 10.63 -9.57 16.37
CA PRO A 232 11.71 -10.55 16.34
C PRO A 232 11.71 -11.36 15.05
N THR A 233 12.86 -11.94 14.71
CA THR A 233 13.10 -12.82 13.55
C THR A 233 12.91 -12.20 12.15
N ILE A 234 12.49 -10.94 12.05
CA ILE A 234 12.32 -10.21 10.76
C ILE A 234 13.01 -8.85 10.77
N VAL A 235 14.13 -8.71 11.48
CA VAL A 235 14.80 -7.42 11.67
C VAL A 235 15.39 -6.89 10.36
N ASP A 236 15.98 -7.76 9.54
CA ASP A 236 16.48 -7.45 8.20
C ASP A 236 15.35 -6.98 7.26
N TYR A 237 14.22 -7.68 7.28
CA TYR A 237 13.01 -7.31 6.54
C TYR A 237 12.47 -5.96 7.01
N SER A 238 12.35 -5.76 8.33
CA SER A 238 11.86 -4.52 8.94
C SER A 238 12.75 -3.33 8.58
N ALA A 239 14.08 -3.51 8.65
CA ALA A 239 15.05 -2.52 8.21
C ALA A 239 14.90 -2.20 6.72
N SER A 240 14.74 -3.20 5.86
CA SER A 240 14.53 -2.99 4.42
C SER A 240 13.27 -2.19 4.12
N LYS A 241 12.16 -2.47 4.83
CA LYS A 241 10.88 -1.78 4.63
C LYS A 241 10.88 -0.37 5.24
N ALA A 242 11.60 -0.15 6.34
CA ALA A 242 11.85 1.19 6.86
C ALA A 242 12.68 2.03 5.87
N GLY A 243 13.72 1.44 5.28
CA GLY A 243 14.51 2.07 4.22
C GLY A 243 13.66 2.42 2.99
N LEU A 244 12.72 1.54 2.60
CA LEU A 244 11.82 1.79 1.48
C LEU A 244 10.87 2.96 1.73
N THR A 245 10.40 3.12 2.98
CA THR A 245 9.63 4.30 3.41
C THR A 245 10.48 5.57 3.31
N ALA A 246 11.73 5.53 3.77
CA ALA A 246 12.64 6.67 3.66
C ALA A 246 12.95 7.04 2.19
N LEU A 247 13.17 6.05 1.31
CA LEU A 247 13.29 6.26 -0.14
C LEU A 247 12.05 6.98 -0.68
N HIS A 248 10.85 6.52 -0.32
CA HIS A 248 9.60 7.12 -0.77
C HIS A 248 9.49 8.60 -0.37
N GLU A 249 9.73 8.91 0.91
CA GLU A 249 9.65 10.27 1.45
C GLU A 249 10.71 11.19 0.83
N GLY A 250 11.95 10.72 0.73
CA GLY A 250 13.04 11.46 0.11
C GLY A 250 12.77 11.76 -1.37
N LEU A 251 12.37 10.75 -2.14
CA LEU A 251 12.06 10.91 -3.56
C LEU A 251 10.90 11.90 -3.80
N GLN A 252 9.89 11.92 -2.93
CA GLN A 252 8.81 12.90 -3.01
C GLN A 252 9.33 14.34 -2.92
N LEU A 253 10.30 14.59 -2.04
CA LEU A 253 10.94 15.90 -1.87
C LEU A 253 11.86 16.24 -3.05
N GLU A 254 12.62 15.28 -3.57
CA GLU A 254 13.46 15.46 -4.76
C GLU A 254 12.63 15.85 -5.99
N LEU A 255 11.51 15.15 -6.22
CA LEU A 255 10.59 15.42 -7.32
C LEU A 255 10.04 16.85 -7.28
N LYS A 256 9.68 17.31 -6.08
CA LYS A 256 9.13 18.66 -5.88
C LYS A 256 10.20 19.74 -5.99
N SER A 257 11.33 19.57 -5.30
CA SER A 257 12.30 20.65 -5.06
C SER A 257 13.44 20.70 -6.10
N LEU A 258 13.90 19.55 -6.57
CA LEU A 258 15.05 19.44 -7.46
C LEU A 258 14.62 19.22 -8.91
N HIS A 259 13.74 18.24 -9.15
CA HIS A 259 13.32 17.86 -10.50
C HIS A 259 12.18 18.71 -11.06
N ARG A 260 11.46 19.45 -10.19
CA ARG A 260 10.30 20.28 -10.57
C ARG A 260 9.26 19.51 -11.38
N ALA A 261 9.01 18.25 -11.00
CA ALA A 261 8.08 17.35 -11.65
C ALA A 261 6.90 17.04 -10.70
N PRO A 262 6.02 18.02 -10.40
CA PRO A 262 5.00 17.90 -9.37
C PRO A 262 3.90 16.88 -9.73
N ARG A 263 3.79 16.45 -10.99
CA ARG A 263 2.79 15.49 -11.46
C ARG A 263 3.31 14.05 -11.51
N VAL A 264 4.59 13.81 -11.26
CA VAL A 264 5.08 12.46 -10.94
C VAL A 264 4.63 12.10 -9.52
N ARG A 265 3.75 11.11 -9.42
CA ARG A 265 3.05 10.75 -8.18
C ARG A 265 3.75 9.62 -7.46
N LEU A 266 3.59 9.61 -6.14
CA LEU A 266 4.11 8.57 -5.27
C LEU A 266 2.99 8.00 -4.40
N THR A 267 2.86 6.67 -4.35
CA THR A 267 1.99 5.98 -3.40
C THR A 267 2.78 5.01 -2.52
N LEU A 268 2.57 5.07 -1.21
CA LEU A 268 3.16 4.14 -0.26
C LEU A 268 2.07 3.25 0.34
N GLY A 269 2.15 1.94 0.12
CA GLY A 269 1.29 0.97 0.78
C GLY A 269 1.91 0.51 2.09
N ILE A 270 1.34 0.87 3.24
CA ILE A 270 1.74 0.34 4.55
C ILE A 270 0.72 -0.71 4.97
N PHE A 271 1.09 -1.98 4.78
CA PHE A 271 0.17 -3.09 5.00
C PHE A 271 0.54 -3.94 6.21
N GLY A 272 -0.48 -4.43 6.91
CA GLY A 272 -0.37 -5.50 7.90
C GLY A 272 -0.14 -6.85 7.23
N PHE A 273 -0.52 -7.93 7.92
CA PHE A 273 -0.38 -9.29 7.40
C PHE A 273 -1.34 -9.54 6.24
N ILE A 274 -0.84 -10.17 5.17
CA ILE A 274 -1.61 -10.47 3.95
C ILE A 274 -1.43 -11.95 3.62
N ARG A 275 -2.52 -12.62 3.22
CA ARG A 275 -2.54 -14.02 2.76
C ARG A 275 -1.79 -14.16 1.43
N THR A 276 -0.48 -14.32 1.47
CA THR A 276 0.38 -14.44 0.30
C THR A 276 1.33 -15.62 0.47
N PRO A 277 1.97 -16.10 -0.61
CA PRO A 277 3.05 -17.06 -0.47
C PRO A 277 4.14 -16.59 0.51
N LEU A 278 4.40 -15.28 0.65
CA LEU A 278 5.43 -14.75 1.55
C LEU A 278 5.11 -14.98 3.05
N PHE A 279 3.84 -15.08 3.42
CA PHE A 279 3.41 -15.24 4.81
C PHE A 279 2.53 -16.47 4.99
N THR A 280 3.07 -17.49 5.65
CA THR A 280 2.38 -18.74 6.00
C THR A 280 2.40 -18.94 7.51
N GLY A 281 1.76 -18.05 8.28
CA GLY A 281 1.77 -18.10 9.75
C GLY A 281 0.42 -17.84 10.39
N LYS A 282 0.32 -18.11 11.70
CA LYS A 282 -0.82 -17.70 12.54
C LYS A 282 -0.44 -16.43 13.28
N THR A 283 -1.19 -15.35 13.06
CA THR A 283 -0.86 -14.08 13.70
C THR A 283 -1.11 -14.10 15.20
N ASN A 284 -1.94 -15.03 15.73
CA ASN A 284 -2.42 -15.09 17.13
C ASN A 284 -2.96 -13.75 17.68
N GLU A 285 -3.23 -12.81 16.78
CA GLU A 285 -3.70 -11.47 17.08
C GLU A 285 -5.21 -11.39 16.86
N SER A 286 -5.82 -10.33 17.40
CA SER A 286 -7.26 -10.12 17.24
C SER A 286 -7.62 -9.88 15.77
N ASN A 287 -8.42 -10.78 15.18
CA ASN A 287 -8.95 -10.59 13.83
C ASN A 287 -9.78 -9.30 13.70
N PHE A 288 -10.33 -8.78 14.81
CA PHE A 288 -11.06 -7.53 14.79
C PHE A 288 -10.14 -6.32 14.53
N VAL A 289 -8.95 -6.25 15.14
CA VAL A 289 -8.06 -5.08 15.05
C VAL A 289 -6.98 -5.24 13.97
N THR A 290 -6.42 -6.43 13.86
CA THR A 290 -5.33 -6.80 12.95
C THR A 290 -5.74 -8.03 12.14
N PRO A 291 -6.77 -7.91 11.29
CA PRO A 291 -7.18 -9.00 10.42
C PRO A 291 -6.05 -9.41 9.48
N LEU A 292 -6.04 -10.70 9.13
CA LEU A 292 -5.22 -11.21 8.04
C LEU A 292 -5.89 -10.83 6.71
N LEU A 293 -5.29 -9.88 5.98
CA LEU A 293 -5.86 -9.26 4.79
C LEU A 293 -5.88 -10.21 3.58
N ASN A 294 -6.92 -10.09 2.76
CA ASN A 294 -6.96 -10.77 1.47
C ASN A 294 -6.15 -9.98 0.43
N VAL A 295 -5.51 -10.71 -0.48
CA VAL A 295 -4.72 -10.13 -1.57
C VAL A 295 -5.57 -9.22 -2.43
N GLU A 296 -6.82 -9.60 -2.67
CA GLU A 296 -7.78 -8.85 -3.47
C GLU A 296 -8.09 -7.49 -2.86
N THR A 297 -8.16 -7.37 -1.53
CA THR A 297 -8.44 -6.10 -0.85
C THR A 297 -7.27 -5.14 -1.02
N VAL A 298 -6.04 -5.63 -0.92
CA VAL A 298 -4.83 -4.84 -1.07
C VAL A 298 -4.63 -4.40 -2.52
N SER A 299 -4.75 -5.33 -3.47
CA SER A 299 -4.61 -5.03 -4.90
C SER A 299 -5.70 -4.10 -5.41
N GLU A 300 -6.92 -4.19 -4.90
CA GLU A 300 -8.01 -3.25 -5.21
C GLU A 300 -7.63 -1.82 -4.82
N LYS A 301 -7.15 -1.62 -3.60
CA LYS A 301 -6.75 -0.29 -3.10
C LYS A 301 -5.57 0.28 -3.85
N LEU A 302 -4.58 -0.55 -4.20
CA LEU A 302 -3.44 -0.15 -5.02
C LEU A 302 -3.87 0.28 -6.44
N VAL A 303 -4.75 -0.50 -7.08
CA VAL A 303 -5.27 -0.19 -8.42
C VAL A 303 -6.20 1.03 -8.40
N GLU A 304 -7.04 1.19 -7.38
CA GLU A 304 -7.85 2.40 -7.18
C GLU A 304 -6.97 3.65 -7.02
N ALA A 305 -5.88 3.54 -6.24
CA ALA A 305 -4.98 4.66 -6.04
C ALA A 305 -4.30 5.11 -7.34
N VAL A 306 -3.76 4.18 -8.13
CA VAL A 306 -3.16 4.55 -9.43
C VAL A 306 -4.19 5.10 -10.42
N TYR A 307 -5.39 4.49 -10.51
CA TYR A 307 -6.46 4.98 -11.39
C TYR A 307 -7.03 6.33 -10.96
N SER A 308 -6.89 6.70 -9.70
CA SER A 308 -7.29 8.04 -9.23
C SER A 308 -6.41 9.16 -9.79
N GLY A 309 -5.19 8.84 -10.26
CA GLY A 309 -4.17 9.81 -10.68
C GLY A 309 -3.55 10.59 -9.53
N TYR A 310 -3.85 10.22 -8.27
CA TYR A 310 -3.33 10.84 -7.06
C TYR A 310 -2.45 9.86 -6.27
N GLY A 311 -1.34 10.39 -5.74
CA GLY A 311 -0.47 9.74 -4.78
C GLY A 311 -0.95 9.89 -3.32
N GLY A 312 -0.28 9.19 -2.41
CA GLY A 312 -0.51 9.24 -0.97
C GLY A 312 -0.12 7.94 -0.25
N THR A 313 -0.33 7.90 1.07
CA THR A 313 -0.08 6.70 1.88
C THR A 313 -1.36 5.93 2.12
N ILE A 314 -1.37 4.65 1.77
CA ILE A 314 -2.48 3.72 2.00
C ILE A 314 -2.12 2.85 3.20
N TYR A 315 -2.95 2.90 4.24
CA TYR A 315 -2.84 1.98 5.38
C TYR A 315 -3.89 0.89 5.23
N LEU A 316 -3.47 -0.38 5.34
CA LEU A 316 -4.40 -1.51 5.45
C LEU A 316 -3.94 -2.45 6.57
N PRO A 317 -4.78 -2.74 7.58
CA PRO A 317 -6.05 -2.07 7.86
C PRO A 317 -5.83 -0.58 8.16
N GLY A 318 -6.79 0.28 7.79
CA GLY A 318 -6.73 1.73 7.87
C GLY A 318 -6.53 2.27 9.29
N VAL A 319 -6.99 1.54 10.32
CA VAL A 319 -6.73 1.88 11.73
C VAL A 319 -5.23 1.98 12.05
N MET A 320 -4.37 1.27 11.30
CA MET A 320 -2.92 1.29 11.51
C MET A 320 -2.30 2.68 11.34
N ARG A 321 -2.93 3.58 10.57
CA ARG A 321 -2.52 4.98 10.44
C ARG A 321 -2.36 5.64 11.82
N TYR A 322 -3.31 5.41 12.71
CA TYR A 322 -3.29 6.00 14.04
C TYR A 322 -2.22 5.37 14.93
N ILE A 323 -1.98 4.07 14.78
CA ILE A 323 -0.90 3.38 15.49
C ILE A 323 0.46 3.95 15.06
N THR A 324 0.66 4.23 13.77
CA THR A 324 1.87 4.89 13.27
C THR A 324 2.03 6.29 13.86
N ALA A 325 0.95 7.06 14.01
CA ALA A 325 1.00 8.39 14.62
C ALA A 325 1.46 8.35 16.09
N LEU A 326 1.20 7.25 16.81
CA LEU A 326 1.64 7.08 18.21
C LEU A 326 3.16 6.92 18.36
N LYS A 327 3.91 6.73 17.26
CA LYS A 327 5.38 6.67 17.27
C LYS A 327 6.02 7.96 17.79
N GLY A 328 5.32 9.11 17.67
CA GLY A 328 5.77 10.40 18.22
C GLY A 328 5.47 10.59 19.71
N GLY A 329 4.83 9.61 20.37
CA GLY A 329 4.52 9.66 21.81
C GLY A 329 5.69 9.20 22.70
N PRO A 330 5.45 9.11 24.03
CA PRO A 330 6.47 8.64 24.97
C PRO A 330 6.98 7.23 24.64
N GLU A 331 8.30 7.05 24.70
CA GLU A 331 8.98 5.80 24.30
C GLU A 331 8.44 4.56 25.03
N TRP A 332 8.14 4.66 26.33
CA TRP A 332 7.60 3.55 27.12
C TRP A 332 6.24 3.08 26.59
N PHE A 333 5.41 3.99 26.09
CA PHE A 333 4.08 3.69 25.59
C PHE A 333 4.18 3.01 24.22
N PHE A 334 4.99 3.56 23.33
CA PHE A 334 5.21 2.96 22.01
C PHE A 334 5.95 1.61 22.11
N ARG A 335 6.88 1.46 23.06
CA ARG A 335 7.51 0.18 23.39
C ARG A 335 6.47 -0.88 23.79
N ARG A 336 5.49 -0.54 24.63
CA ARG A 336 4.41 -1.47 25.01
C ARG A 336 3.55 -1.90 23.82
N ILE A 337 3.36 -1.03 22.83
CA ILE A 337 2.70 -1.37 21.55
C ILE A 337 3.57 -2.35 20.76
N ARG A 338 4.88 -2.08 20.62
CA ARG A 338 5.81 -2.97 19.92
C ARG A 338 5.90 -4.34 20.58
N GLU A 339 5.92 -4.43 21.90
CA GLU A 339 5.96 -5.70 22.64
C GLU A 339 4.75 -6.60 22.37
N ARG A 340 3.64 -6.09 21.80
CA ARG A 340 2.57 -6.96 21.31
C ARG A 340 3.01 -7.85 20.16
N SER A 341 3.95 -7.39 19.31
CA SER A 341 4.48 -8.20 18.20
C SER A 341 5.21 -9.46 18.66
N LEU A 342 5.54 -9.59 19.96
CA LEU A 342 6.08 -10.80 20.56
C LEU A 342 5.07 -11.96 20.58
N ARG A 343 3.77 -11.67 20.42
CA ARG A 343 2.69 -12.67 20.41
C ARG A 343 2.45 -13.30 19.04
N VAL A 344 3.05 -12.73 18.00
CA VAL A 344 2.91 -13.19 16.62
C VAL A 344 3.87 -14.35 16.39
N ASP A 345 3.33 -15.49 15.98
CA ASP A 345 4.13 -16.65 15.61
C ASP A 345 4.42 -16.60 14.10
N TYR A 346 5.70 -16.40 13.77
CA TYR A 346 6.18 -16.26 12.41
C TYR A 346 6.69 -17.61 11.89
N ASP A 347 5.91 -18.30 11.05
CA ASP A 347 6.44 -19.44 10.28
C ASP A 347 6.86 -19.00 8.88
N PHE A 348 8.07 -18.44 8.80
CA PHE A 348 8.79 -18.27 7.53
C PHE A 348 9.69 -19.49 7.21
N HIS A 349 9.84 -20.43 8.15
CA HIS A 349 10.72 -21.59 8.01
C HIS A 349 10.20 -22.57 6.95
N ARG A 350 8.89 -22.74 6.80
CA ARG A 350 8.31 -23.56 5.70
C ARG A 350 8.75 -23.12 4.31
N GLN A 351 9.10 -21.83 4.13
CA GLN A 351 9.58 -21.32 2.86
C GLN A 351 11.06 -21.63 2.61
N GLN A 352 11.88 -21.81 3.66
CA GLN A 352 13.34 -21.94 3.54
C GLN A 352 13.77 -23.14 2.68
N HIS A 353 13.01 -24.24 2.67
CA HIS A 353 13.27 -25.40 1.80
C HIS A 353 13.17 -25.09 0.30
N ARG A 354 12.49 -24.01 -0.08
CA ARG A 354 12.38 -23.56 -1.46
C ARG A 354 13.55 -22.70 -1.88
N TYR A 355 14.58 -22.54 -1.05
CA TYR A 355 15.75 -21.73 -1.34
C TYR A 355 17.03 -22.54 -1.19
N ASP A 356 17.95 -22.29 -2.11
CA ASP A 356 19.28 -22.85 -2.14
C ASP A 356 20.08 -22.32 -0.95
N LYS A 357 20.75 -23.22 -0.22
CA LYS A 357 21.41 -22.90 1.05
C LYS A 357 22.70 -22.08 0.89
N GLU A 358 23.35 -22.16 -0.26
CA GLU A 358 24.61 -21.45 -0.51
C GLU A 358 24.35 -20.04 -1.05
N THR A 359 23.45 -19.94 -2.01
CA THR A 359 23.12 -18.71 -2.72
C THR A 359 21.98 -17.93 -2.06
N GLY A 360 21.17 -18.58 -1.21
CA GLY A 360 19.93 -18.04 -0.67
C GLY A 360 18.82 -17.92 -1.72
N LYS A 361 19.04 -18.24 -3.00
CA LYS A 361 18.08 -17.99 -4.08
C LYS A 361 16.98 -19.03 -4.13
N ARG A 362 15.82 -18.68 -4.71
CA ARG A 362 14.70 -19.63 -4.80
C ARG A 362 15.06 -20.76 -5.77
N ILE A 363 14.90 -22.00 -5.37
CA ILE A 363 15.06 -23.18 -6.22
C ILE A 363 13.88 -23.19 -7.20
N GLY A 364 14.16 -23.36 -8.49
CA GLY A 364 13.19 -23.27 -9.58
C GLY A 364 11.90 -24.07 -9.31
N ALA A 365 10.76 -23.46 -9.63
CA ALA A 365 9.43 -24.02 -9.36
C ALA A 365 9.17 -25.30 -10.16
N ALA A 366 9.50 -26.46 -9.61
CA ALA A 366 8.71 -27.66 -9.84
C ALA A 366 7.46 -27.56 -8.94
N LEU A 367 6.30 -27.55 -9.59
CA LEU A 367 4.98 -27.49 -8.99
C LEU A 367 4.79 -28.65 -8.00
N GLU A 368 4.91 -28.40 -6.70
CA GLU A 368 4.17 -29.18 -5.72
C GLU A 368 2.87 -28.44 -5.41
N PRO A 369 1.69 -29.07 -5.65
CA PRO A 369 0.43 -28.51 -5.24
C PRO A 369 0.45 -28.29 -3.72
N LEU A 370 -0.06 -27.16 -3.28
CA LEU A 370 -0.40 -26.97 -1.87
C LEU A 370 -1.52 -27.96 -1.53
N GLU A 371 -1.23 -28.98 -0.72
CA GLU A 371 -2.24 -29.79 -0.03
C GLU A 371 -3.00 -28.98 1.02
#